data_AF-A0A2W4QXZ0-F1
#
_entry.id   AF-A0A2W4QXZ0-F1
#
_cell.length_a   1.000
_cell.length_b   1.000
_cell.length_c   1.000
_cell.angle_alpha   90.00
_cell.angle_beta   90.00
_cell.angle_gamma   90.00
#
_symmetry.space_group_name_H-M   'P 1'
#
loop_
_entity.id
_entity.type
_entity.pdbx_description
1 polymer ?
#
loop_
_entity_poly.entity_id
_entity_poly.type
_entity_poly.pdbx_seq_one_letter_code
_entity_poly.pdbx_strand_id
1 'polypeptide(L)'
;MEYANTADSRIEAQGKPTVRVWAVDKISDTKSNYIAVSYLEDNANGEFNLSRIDYTGNAAAGVAPYASVQLSYEVRPDVESGYEVGSVIRA
;
A
#
# COMPACT_ATOMS: atom_id res chain seq x y z
N MET A 1 -13.67 5.23 1.08
CA MET A 1 -12.33 4.64 0.91
C MET A 1 -11.79 5.12 -0.41
N GLU A 2 -10.49 5.37 -0.47
CA GLU A 2 -9.74 5.84 -1.63
C GLU A 2 -8.70 4.76 -2.00
N TYR A 3 -8.46 4.57 -3.29
CA TYR A 3 -7.57 3.52 -3.79
C TYR A 3 -6.66 4.06 -4.89
N ALA A 4 -5.39 3.65 -4.86
CA ALA A 4 -4.38 3.98 -5.88
C ALA A 4 -4.19 5.49 -6.15
N ASN A 5 -4.50 6.36 -5.18
CA ASN A 5 -4.25 7.80 -5.32
C ASN A 5 -2.78 8.18 -5.08
N THR A 6 -1.99 7.27 -4.50
CA THR A 6 -0.55 7.41 -4.30
C THR A 6 0.21 6.41 -5.16
N ALA A 7 1.47 6.70 -5.49
CA ALA A 7 2.28 5.79 -6.31
C ALA A 7 2.40 4.40 -5.66
N ASP A 8 2.66 4.37 -4.35
CA ASP A 8 2.80 3.15 -3.56
C ASP A 8 1.50 2.36 -3.34
N SER A 9 0.33 2.92 -3.68
CA SER A 9 -0.94 2.20 -3.65
C SER A 9 -1.44 1.77 -5.03
N ARG A 10 -0.75 2.19 -6.10
CA ARG A 10 -1.02 1.81 -7.49
C ARG A 10 -0.04 0.73 -7.94
N ILE A 11 -0.28 -0.52 -7.55
CA ILE A 11 0.68 -1.60 -7.80
C ILE A 11 0.58 -2.08 -9.25
N GLU A 12 1.62 -1.85 -10.05
CA GLU A 12 1.68 -2.38 -11.42
C GLU A 12 2.17 -3.82 -11.51
N ALA A 13 1.76 -4.49 -12.57
CA ALA A 13 2.34 -5.77 -12.95
C ALA A 13 3.82 -5.57 -13.28
N GLN A 14 4.68 -6.46 -12.75
CA GLN A 14 6.13 -6.38 -12.92
C GLN A 14 6.52 -6.12 -14.38
N GLY A 15 7.31 -5.07 -14.60
CA GLY A 15 7.81 -4.66 -15.92
C GLY A 15 6.77 -4.08 -16.88
N LYS A 16 5.55 -3.76 -16.41
CA LYS A 16 4.45 -3.27 -17.25
C LYS A 16 3.80 -2.03 -16.63
N PRO A 17 3.17 -1.16 -17.43
CA PRO A 17 2.40 -0.01 -16.92
C PRO A 17 0.98 -0.40 -16.45
N THR A 18 0.60 -1.68 -16.60
CA THR A 18 -0.74 -2.18 -16.26
C THR A 18 -0.85 -2.36 -14.75
N VAL A 19 -1.84 -1.71 -14.13
CA VAL A 19 -2.11 -1.89 -12.69
C VAL A 19 -2.65 -3.30 -12.45
N ARG A 20 -2.07 -4.02 -11.48
CA ARG A 20 -2.56 -5.32 -11.02
C ARG A 20 -3.38 -5.21 -9.73
N VAL A 21 -3.04 -4.28 -8.85
CA VAL A 21 -3.76 -4.03 -7.59
C VAL A 21 -3.94 -2.53 -7.38
N TRP A 22 -5.17 -2.14 -7.04
CA TRP A 22 -5.50 -0.81 -6.53
C TRP A 22 -5.61 -0.93 -5.01
N ALA A 23 -4.49 -0.75 -4.31
CA ALA A 23 -4.45 -0.83 -2.86
C ALA A 23 -5.14 0.40 -2.24
N VAL A 24 -5.65 0.25 -1.03
CA VAL A 24 -6.31 1.35 -0.31
C VAL A 24 -5.25 2.33 0.17
N ASP A 25 -5.35 3.61 -0.18
CA ASP A 25 -4.44 4.64 0.31
C ASP A 25 -5.03 5.43 1.49
N LYS A 26 -6.36 5.51 1.58
CA LYS A 26 -7.03 6.26 2.63
C LYS A 26 -8.43 5.75 2.95
N ILE A 27 -8.75 5.70 4.23
CA ILE A 27 -10.09 5.40 4.73
C ILE A 27 -10.51 6.57 5.60
N SER A 28 -11.64 7.19 5.25
CA SER A 28 -12.25 8.28 6.01
C SER A 28 -13.63 7.86 6.52
N ASP A 29 -14.00 8.31 7.72
CA ASP A 29 -15.33 8.12 8.28
C ASP A 29 -16.28 9.30 7.95
N THR A 30 -17.54 9.21 8.39
CA THR A 30 -18.56 10.25 8.15
C THR A 30 -18.34 11.55 8.93
N LYS A 31 -17.36 11.57 9.84
CA LYS A 31 -16.94 12.73 10.64
C LYS A 31 -15.59 13.28 10.18
N SER A 32 -15.12 12.85 9.01
CA SER A 32 -13.86 13.25 8.40
C SER A 32 -12.62 12.82 9.17
N ASN A 33 -12.74 11.94 10.17
CA ASN A 33 -11.56 11.26 10.70
C ASN A 33 -11.02 10.32 9.62
N TYR A 34 -9.71 10.16 9.56
CA TYR A 34 -9.11 9.30 8.55
C TYR A 34 -7.87 8.56 9.03
N ILE A 35 -7.60 7.47 8.31
CA ILE A 35 -6.32 6.77 8.29
C ILE A 35 -5.76 6.81 6.87
N ALA A 36 -4.44 6.91 6.76
CA ALA A 36 -3.70 6.82 5.51
C ALA A 36 -2.76 5.62 5.57
N VAL A 37 -2.60 4.95 4.43
CA VAL A 37 -1.88 3.68 4.31
C VAL A 37 -0.75 3.83 3.30
N SER A 38 0.45 3.41 3.68
CA SER A 38 1.62 3.41 2.81
C SER A 38 2.19 2.01 2.65
N TYR A 39 2.78 1.78 1.49
CA TYR A 39 3.32 0.48 1.10
C TYR A 39 4.78 0.59 0.68
N LEU A 40 5.49 -0.54 0.74
CA LEU A 40 6.77 -0.72 0.08
C LEU A 40 6.52 -1.57 -1.16
N GLU A 41 7.04 -1.13 -2.29
CA GLU A 41 6.95 -1.86 -3.56
C GLU A 41 8.30 -2.48 -3.91
N ASP A 42 8.28 -3.78 -4.23
CA ASP A 42 9.38 -4.47 -4.88
C ASP A 42 9.01 -4.71 -6.35
N ASN A 43 9.23 -3.67 -7.16
CA ASN A 43 9.00 -3.72 -8.60
C ASN A 43 9.86 -4.77 -9.33
N ALA A 44 10.96 -5.23 -8.71
CA ALA A 44 11.81 -6.25 -9.28
C ALA A 44 11.25 -7.65 -9.07
N ASN A 45 10.47 -7.89 -8.01
CA ASN A 45 9.83 -9.18 -7.72
C ASN A 45 8.31 -9.17 -7.88
N GLY A 46 7.72 -8.01 -8.18
CA GLY A 46 6.28 -7.82 -8.32
C GLY A 46 5.53 -7.84 -6.98
N GLU A 47 6.23 -7.74 -5.85
CA GLU A 47 5.68 -7.77 -4.51
C GLU A 47 5.36 -6.37 -4.00
N PHE A 48 4.42 -6.26 -3.06
CA PHE A 48 4.19 -5.04 -2.30
C PHE A 48 3.74 -5.39 -0.88
N ASN A 49 4.16 -4.60 0.10
CA ASN A 49 3.93 -4.87 1.51
C ASN A 49 3.47 -3.62 2.25
N LEU A 50 2.51 -3.76 3.17
CA LEU A 50 2.07 -2.67 4.03
C LEU A 50 3.22 -2.22 4.92
N SER A 51 3.61 -0.95 4.88
CA SER A 51 4.74 -0.43 5.65
C SER A 51 4.33 0.47 6.81
N ARG A 52 3.26 1.26 6.62
CA ARG A 52 2.82 2.23 7.62
C ARG A 52 1.32 2.51 7.52
N ILE A 53 0.70 2.69 8.68
CA ILE A 53 -0.65 3.25 8.82
C ILE A 53 -0.54 4.48 9.70
N ASP A 54 -0.82 5.65 9.13
CA ASP A 54 -0.97 6.90 9.86
C ASP A 54 -2.42 7.09 10.25
N TYR A 55 -2.69 7.33 11.53
CA TYR A 55 -4.06 7.49 12.07
C TYR A 55 -4.14 8.71 12.99
N THR A 56 -5.36 9.05 13.44
CA THR A 56 -5.71 10.29 14.18
C THR A 56 -5.85 11.57 13.33
N GLY A 57 -5.83 11.45 12.01
CA GLY A 57 -6.10 12.59 11.12
C GLY A 57 -7.58 12.98 11.12
N ASN A 58 -7.87 14.27 10.96
CA ASN A 58 -9.21 14.78 10.66
C ASN A 58 -9.16 15.84 9.55
N ALA A 59 -9.73 15.52 8.39
CA ALA A 59 -9.63 16.37 7.19
C ALA A 59 -10.41 17.68 7.32
N ALA A 60 -11.59 17.66 7.95
CA ALA A 60 -12.42 18.85 8.11
C ALA A 60 -11.85 19.83 9.15
N ALA A 61 -11.22 19.30 10.21
CA ALA A 61 -10.56 20.09 11.24
C ALA A 61 -9.11 20.48 10.86
N GLY A 62 -8.57 20.01 9.73
CA GLY A 62 -7.19 20.25 9.33
C GLY A 62 -6.14 19.60 10.23
N VAL A 63 -6.52 18.54 10.96
CA VAL A 63 -5.64 17.81 11.87
C VAL A 63 -4.91 16.73 11.09
N ALA A 64 -3.58 16.83 11.04
CA ALA A 64 -2.74 15.78 10.49
C ALA A 64 -2.64 14.59 11.47
N PRO A 65 -2.43 13.35 10.97
CA PRO A 65 -2.14 12.19 11.82
C PRO A 65 -0.90 12.45 12.68
N TYR A 66 -0.98 12.18 13.98
CA TYR A 66 0.16 12.28 14.91
C TYR A 66 0.57 10.94 15.52
N ALA A 67 -0.12 9.87 15.16
CA ALA A 67 0.17 8.51 15.61
C ALA A 67 0.24 7.57 14.40
N SER A 68 1.08 6.54 14.51
CA SER A 68 1.29 5.59 13.42
C SER A 68 1.49 4.16 13.93
N VAL A 69 1.15 3.20 13.09
CA VAL A 69 1.60 1.81 13.17
C VAL A 69 2.60 1.60 12.05
N GLN A 70 3.76 1.04 12.36
CA GLN A 70 4.82 0.78 11.37
C GLN A 70 5.14 -0.71 11.38
N LEU A 71 5.28 -1.27 10.18
CA LEU A 71 5.59 -2.67 9.95
C LEU A 71 6.97 -2.75 9.31
N SER A 72 7.82 -3.58 9.90
CA SER A 72 9.14 -3.92 9.36
C SER A 72 9.19 -5.40 9.03
N TYR A 73 9.80 -5.72 7.90
CA TYR A 73 9.90 -7.08 7.40
C TYR A 73 11.36 -7.54 7.43
N GLU A 74 11.56 -8.84 7.59
CA GLU A 74 12.85 -9.49 7.44
C GLU A 74 12.89 -10.29 6.13
N VAL A 75 14.09 -10.50 5.60
CA VAL A 75 14.27 -11.38 4.44
C VAL A 75 14.15 -12.83 4.88
N ARG A 76 13.31 -13.60 4.20
CA ARG A 76 13.10 -15.03 4.48
C ARG A 76 13.50 -15.88 3.25
N PRO A 77 14.07 -17.09 3.46
CA PRO A 77 14.58 -17.92 2.36
C PRO A 77 13.50 -18.78 1.68
N ASP A 78 12.33 -18.94 2.30
CA ASP A 78 11.18 -19.70 1.82
C ASP A 78 10.33 -18.90 0.82
N VAL A 79 10.94 -18.56 -0.31
CA VAL A 79 10.31 -17.75 -1.35
C VAL A 79 9.32 -18.57 -2.18
N GLU A 80 8.08 -18.12 -2.23
CA GLU A 80 7.03 -18.61 -3.11
C GLU A 80 6.94 -17.77 -4.40
N SER A 81 6.40 -18.35 -5.47
CA SER A 81 6.25 -17.64 -6.73
C SER A 81 4.95 -18.00 -7.43
N GLY A 82 4.31 -16.99 -8.02
CA GLY A 82 3.07 -17.11 -8.77
C GLY A 82 3.06 -16.16 -9.97
N TYR A 83 1.94 -16.15 -10.69
CA TYR A 83 1.75 -15.27 -11.83
C TYR A 83 0.39 -14.59 -11.76
N GLU A 84 0.38 -13.27 -11.92
CA GLU A 84 -0.83 -12.47 -12.06
C GLU A 84 -0.66 -11.49 -13.22
N VAL A 85 -1.73 -11.26 -13.99
CA VAL A 85 -1.70 -10.31 -15.13
C VAL A 85 -0.55 -10.60 -16.11
N GLY A 86 -0.16 -11.88 -16.21
CA GLY A 86 0.94 -12.36 -17.05
C GLY A 86 2.32 -11.86 -16.63
N SER A 87 2.52 -11.50 -15.36
CA SER A 87 3.81 -11.11 -14.75
C SER A 87 4.08 -11.99 -13.53
N VAL A 88 5.35 -12.22 -13.20
CA VAL A 88 5.71 -13.01 -12.01
C VAL A 88 5.51 -12.18 -10.74
N ILE A 89 5.07 -12.85 -9.69
CA ILE A 89 5.10 -12.36 -8.31
C ILE A 89 5.98 -13.34 -7.54
N ARG A 90 6.91 -12.80 -6.76
CA ARG A 90 7.85 -13.57 -5.95
C ARG A 90 7.91 -12.95 -4.55
N ALA A 91 7.54 -13.72 -3.52
CA ALA A 91 7.43 -13.29 -2.13
C ALA A 91 8.07 -14.33 -1.21
#